data_AF-A0A3M1GF64-F1
#
_entry.id   AF-A0A3M1GF64-F1
#
_cell.length_a   1.000
_cell.length_b   1.000
_cell.length_c   1.000
_cell.angle_alpha   90.00
_cell.angle_beta   90.00
_cell.angle_gamma   90.00
#
_symmetry.space_group_name_H-M   'P 1'
#
loop_
_entity.id
_entity.type
_entity.pdbx_description
1 polymer ?
#
loop_
_entity_poly.entity_id
_entity_poly.type
_entity_poly.pdbx_seq_one_letter_code
_entity_poly.pdbx_strand_id
1 'polypeptide(L)'
;MSAPSSSPVPGRRRGIQAAAIASAIALTVGASGFFMGLRATSKSTLERRQAHSLDASGATPAETPPADDGSAPVAVEYARLRETPIRPNTDWVNDLSRLAAPEPARVSFTRLSEEEQAQIRQRRVSRRQYDGAPPVSPHPIDQATPAACLQCHGRPTFISGIAVPQMSHQMHANCIQCHVSGVGPTSTWRSRPVSLADGNRFTGKPLPGYGERAYPGAPPVIPHTTWMRENCMSCHGPTGTSALRTTHPERANCLQCHATQATADQRPSLADFSNRVPPPLPR
;
A
#
# COMPACT_ATOMS: atom_id res chain seq x y z
N MET A 1 85.98 19.22 -5.24
CA MET A 1 84.73 19.01 -4.48
C MET A 1 83.58 19.42 -5.39
N SER A 2 82.94 18.45 -6.04
CA SER A 2 81.86 18.71 -6.99
C SER A 2 80.58 18.07 -6.47
N ALA A 3 79.56 18.90 -6.24
CA ALA A 3 78.24 18.49 -5.81
C ALA A 3 77.45 17.87 -6.98
N PRO A 4 76.57 16.87 -6.74
CA PRO A 4 75.69 16.36 -7.78
C PRO A 4 74.45 17.24 -7.94
N SER A 5 74.11 17.56 -9.19
CA SER A 5 72.83 18.18 -9.54
C SER A 5 71.74 17.11 -9.67
N SER A 6 70.61 17.34 -9.01
CA SER A 6 69.42 16.49 -9.10
C SER A 6 68.43 17.07 -10.12
N SER A 7 68.21 16.34 -11.21
CA SER A 7 67.17 16.66 -12.20
C SER A 7 65.76 16.27 -11.70
N PRO A 8 64.71 17.06 -12.00
CA PRO A 8 63.35 16.77 -11.54
C PRO A 8 62.68 15.66 -12.36
N VAL A 9 62.04 14.71 -11.67
CA VAL A 9 61.32 13.56 -12.25
C VAL A 9 60.02 14.01 -12.97
N PRO A 10 59.84 13.74 -14.28
CA PRO A 10 58.75 14.31 -15.09
C PRO A 10 57.39 13.60 -14.98
N GLY A 11 57.16 12.75 -13.97
CA GLY A 11 55.95 11.91 -13.87
C GLY A 11 54.81 12.44 -12.99
N ARG A 12 55.10 13.35 -12.04
CA ARG A 12 54.16 13.64 -10.93
C ARG A 12 52.98 14.54 -11.30
N ARG A 13 53.12 15.42 -12.30
CA ARG A 13 52.07 16.38 -12.70
C ARG A 13 50.91 15.73 -13.48
N ARG A 14 51.19 14.70 -14.29
CA ARG A 14 50.15 14.01 -15.10
C ARG A 14 49.20 13.17 -14.24
N GLY A 15 49.71 12.53 -13.19
CA GLY A 15 48.88 11.76 -12.25
C GLY A 15 47.92 12.62 -11.44
N ILE A 16 48.36 13.81 -11.01
CA ILE A 16 47.52 14.76 -10.27
C ILE A 16 46.41 15.34 -11.15
N GLN A 17 46.71 15.65 -12.42
CA GLN A 17 45.70 16.12 -13.38
C GLN A 17 44.66 15.05 -13.71
N ALA A 18 45.07 13.79 -13.91
CA ALA A 18 44.15 12.69 -14.16
C ALA A 18 43.22 12.43 -12.95
N ALA A 19 43.77 12.47 -11.74
CA ALA A 19 42.97 12.31 -10.52
C ALA A 19 41.96 13.46 -10.33
N ALA A 20 42.36 14.70 -10.58
CA ALA A 20 41.47 15.86 -10.47
C ALA A 20 40.31 15.79 -11.48
N ILE A 21 40.58 15.37 -12.72
CA ILE A 21 39.55 15.18 -13.75
C ILE A 21 38.57 14.07 -13.34
N ALA A 22 39.07 12.93 -12.86
CA ALA A 22 38.23 11.83 -12.41
C ALA A 22 37.32 12.24 -11.24
N SER A 23 37.85 12.98 -10.26
CA SER A 23 37.06 13.51 -9.14
C SER A 23 35.99 14.50 -9.60
N ALA A 24 36.30 15.38 -10.55
CA ALA A 24 35.33 16.33 -11.11
C ALA A 24 34.18 15.62 -11.84
N ILE A 25 34.49 14.56 -12.60
CA ILE A 25 33.47 13.73 -13.27
C ILE A 25 32.58 13.04 -12.22
N ALA A 26 33.17 12.41 -11.21
CA ALA A 26 32.42 11.72 -10.17
C ALA A 26 31.47 12.66 -9.39
N LEU A 27 31.94 13.87 -9.05
CA LEU A 27 31.12 14.90 -8.39
C LEU A 27 29.97 15.35 -9.29
N THR A 28 30.22 15.57 -10.58
CA THR A 28 29.20 16.04 -11.52
C THR A 28 28.12 14.98 -11.74
N VAL A 29 28.51 13.71 -11.89
CA VAL A 29 27.57 12.58 -12.02
C VAL A 29 26.76 12.39 -10.74
N GLY A 30 27.42 12.43 -9.57
CA GLY A 30 26.75 12.31 -8.27
C GLY A 30 25.74 13.42 -8.01
N ALA A 31 26.12 14.68 -8.27
CA ALA A 31 25.22 15.82 -8.13
C ALA A 31 24.04 15.74 -9.12
N SER A 32 24.30 15.40 -10.38
CA SER A 32 23.25 15.25 -11.40
C SER A 32 22.25 14.16 -11.03
N GLY A 33 22.74 13.00 -10.54
CA GLY A 33 21.90 11.91 -10.06
C GLY A 33 21.05 12.31 -8.85
N PHE A 34 21.63 13.04 -7.90
CA PHE A 34 20.93 13.56 -6.72
C PHE A 34 19.77 14.52 -7.11
N PHE A 35 20.03 15.48 -8.00
CA PHE A 35 19.00 16.42 -8.45
C PHE A 35 17.93 15.77 -9.34
N MET A 36 18.28 14.80 -10.18
CA MET A 36 17.28 14.00 -10.92
C MET A 36 16.39 13.19 -9.98
N GLY A 37 16.96 12.61 -8.92
CA GLY A 37 16.21 11.91 -7.87
C GLY A 37 15.21 12.82 -7.16
N LEU A 38 15.64 14.00 -6.72
CA LEU A 38 14.76 15.00 -6.09
C LEU A 38 13.63 15.46 -7.02
N ARG A 39 13.91 15.61 -8.32
CA ARG A 39 12.90 16.01 -9.31
C ARG A 39 11.87 14.90 -9.58
N ALA A 40 12.27 13.64 -9.50
CA ALA A 40 11.34 12.50 -9.59
C ALA A 40 10.44 12.41 -8.35
N THR A 41 10.98 12.69 -7.17
CA THR A 41 10.19 12.76 -5.93
C THR A 41 9.19 13.91 -5.97
N SER A 42 9.58 15.10 -6.43
CA SER A 42 8.65 16.23 -6.52
C SER A 42 7.55 16.00 -7.57
N LYS A 43 7.88 15.43 -8.74
CA LYS A 43 6.86 15.03 -9.74
C LYS A 43 5.87 14.01 -9.18
N SER A 44 6.33 12.96 -8.50
CA SER A 44 5.41 11.97 -7.92
C SER A 44 4.54 12.54 -6.79
N THR A 45 5.06 13.51 -6.03
CA THR A 45 4.29 14.23 -5.00
C THR A 45 3.25 15.15 -5.64
N LEU A 46 3.60 15.83 -6.73
CA LEU A 46 2.69 16.67 -7.52
C LEU A 46 1.61 15.82 -8.20
N GLU A 47 1.96 14.71 -8.84
CA GLU A 47 1.01 13.78 -9.46
C GLU A 47 0.07 13.16 -8.42
N ARG A 48 0.55 12.86 -7.20
CA ARG A 48 -0.32 12.41 -6.09
C ARG A 48 -1.28 13.51 -5.64
N ARG A 49 -0.84 14.77 -5.53
CA ARG A 49 -1.72 15.91 -5.23
C ARG A 49 -2.72 16.15 -6.37
N GLN A 50 -2.31 16.00 -7.62
CA GLN A 50 -3.17 16.17 -8.79
C GLN A 50 -4.19 15.04 -8.91
N ALA A 51 -3.81 13.79 -8.62
CA ALA A 51 -4.74 12.66 -8.55
C ALA A 51 -5.80 12.87 -7.45
N HIS A 52 -5.41 13.38 -6.28
CA HIS A 52 -6.37 13.79 -5.24
C HIS A 52 -7.26 14.98 -5.67
N SER A 53 -6.80 15.85 -6.57
CA SER A 53 -7.62 16.96 -7.11
C SER A 53 -8.57 16.54 -8.24
N LEU A 54 -8.23 15.49 -8.98
CA LEU A 54 -9.06 14.96 -10.07
C LEU A 54 -10.26 14.15 -9.54
N ASP A 55 -10.13 13.52 -8.37
CA ASP A 55 -11.26 12.92 -7.65
C ASP A 55 -12.24 13.99 -7.09
N ALA A 56 -11.82 15.26 -7.01
CA ALA A 56 -12.68 16.38 -6.63
C ALA A 56 -13.37 17.05 -7.83
N SER A 57 -13.08 16.64 -9.07
CA SER A 57 -13.61 17.27 -10.29
C SER A 57 -15.08 16.95 -10.59
N GLY A 58 -15.73 16.12 -9.76
CA GLY A 58 -17.19 15.95 -9.75
C GLY A 58 -17.93 16.96 -8.86
N ALA A 59 -17.22 17.76 -8.06
CA ALA A 59 -17.81 18.86 -7.31
C ALA A 59 -17.77 20.13 -8.16
N THR A 60 -18.93 20.76 -8.34
CA THR A 60 -19.05 22.13 -8.86
C THR A 60 -18.02 23.03 -8.16
N PRO A 61 -17.36 23.98 -8.87
CA PRO A 61 -16.38 24.86 -8.24
C PRO A 61 -17.03 25.58 -7.06
N ALA A 62 -16.67 25.19 -5.85
CA ALA A 62 -16.91 26.03 -4.69
C ALA A 62 -16.07 27.29 -4.92
N GLU A 63 -16.75 28.42 -4.85
CA GLU A 63 -16.21 29.76 -4.95
C GLU A 63 -14.90 29.85 -4.14
N THR A 64 -13.85 30.35 -4.78
CA THR A 64 -12.54 30.48 -4.14
C THR A 64 -12.72 31.39 -2.91
N PRO A 65 -12.35 30.93 -1.69
CA PRO A 65 -12.49 31.80 -0.52
C PRO A 65 -11.61 33.03 -0.73
N PRO A 66 -12.06 34.22 -0.28
CA PRO A 66 -11.25 35.43 -0.37
C PRO A 66 -9.92 35.22 0.34
N ALA A 67 -8.86 35.81 -0.21
CA ALA A 67 -7.52 35.71 0.33
C ALA A 67 -7.49 36.16 1.80
N ASP A 68 -7.07 35.24 2.68
CA ASP A 68 -6.85 35.47 4.10
C ASP A 68 -5.75 36.53 4.25
N ASP A 69 -6.08 37.68 4.84
CA ASP A 69 -5.19 38.84 4.99
C ASP A 69 -4.11 38.63 6.06
N GLY A 70 -4.03 37.42 6.63
CA GLY A 70 -3.02 37.02 7.61
C GLY A 70 -3.23 37.63 8.98
N SER A 71 -4.34 38.33 9.21
CA SER A 71 -4.71 38.81 10.54
C SER A 71 -5.37 37.68 11.33
N ALA A 72 -4.77 37.31 12.47
CA ALA A 72 -5.41 36.35 13.37
C ALA A 72 -6.73 36.95 13.88
N PRO A 73 -7.87 36.23 13.80
CA PRO A 73 -9.15 36.76 14.24
C PRO A 73 -9.09 37.10 15.73
N VAL A 74 -9.66 38.26 16.09
CA VAL A 74 -9.75 38.71 17.48
C VAL A 74 -10.42 37.63 18.31
N ALA A 75 -9.75 37.16 19.37
CA ALA A 75 -10.27 36.13 20.25
C ALA A 75 -11.60 36.59 20.86
N VAL A 76 -12.65 35.79 20.67
CA VAL A 76 -13.99 36.09 21.16
C VAL A 76 -14.20 35.40 22.50
N GLU A 77 -14.84 36.13 23.42
CA GLU A 77 -15.18 35.62 24.74
C GLU A 77 -16.11 34.41 24.64
N TYR A 78 -15.85 33.38 25.45
CA TYR A 78 -16.49 32.06 25.29
C TYR A 78 -18.03 32.12 25.32
N ALA A 79 -18.59 33.00 26.15
CA ALA A 79 -20.03 33.20 26.27
C ALA A 79 -20.69 33.69 24.95
N ARG A 80 -19.93 34.36 24.10
CA ARG A 80 -20.41 34.98 22.86
C ARG A 80 -20.14 34.12 21.62
N LEU A 81 -19.47 32.98 21.76
CA LEU A 81 -19.15 32.07 20.65
C LEU A 81 -20.39 31.54 19.89
N ARG A 82 -21.53 31.40 20.56
CA ARG A 82 -22.78 30.93 19.92
C ARG A 82 -23.42 31.99 19.02
N GLU A 83 -23.27 33.26 19.38
CA GLU A 83 -23.89 34.41 18.72
C GLU A 83 -22.96 35.07 17.71
N THR A 84 -21.64 34.86 17.87
CA THR A 84 -20.66 35.45 16.99
C THR A 84 -20.54 34.60 15.73
N PRO A 85 -20.63 35.20 14.53
CA PRO A 85 -20.50 34.51 13.25
C PRO A 85 -19.02 34.17 12.96
N ILE A 86 -18.38 33.44 13.87
CA ILE A 86 -17.03 32.88 13.67
C ILE A 86 -17.23 31.47 13.12
N ARG A 87 -17.58 31.35 11.84
CA ARG A 87 -17.63 30.03 11.21
C ARG A 87 -17.00 30.09 9.83
N PRO A 88 -15.99 29.25 9.55
CA PRO A 88 -15.46 29.01 8.20
C PRO A 88 -16.50 28.51 7.19
N ASN A 89 -17.76 28.33 7.60
CA ASN A 89 -18.84 27.67 6.89
C ASN A 89 -20.15 28.49 6.95
N THR A 90 -20.09 29.83 7.07
CA THR A 90 -21.32 30.66 7.03
C THR A 90 -22.11 30.48 5.74
N ASP A 91 -21.42 30.16 4.64
CA ASP A 91 -22.02 29.90 3.33
C ASP A 91 -22.53 28.45 3.20
N TRP A 92 -22.32 27.62 4.22
CA TRP A 92 -22.78 26.22 4.20
C TRP A 92 -24.26 26.13 4.53
N VAL A 93 -25.08 26.15 3.49
CA VAL A 93 -26.53 25.92 3.57
C VAL A 93 -26.80 24.41 3.50
N ASN A 94 -27.38 23.85 4.57
CA ASN A 94 -27.85 22.46 4.58
C ASN A 94 -29.13 22.32 3.75
N ASP A 95 -28.97 22.22 2.43
CA ASP A 95 -30.06 21.95 1.50
C ASP A 95 -30.23 20.43 1.32
N LEU A 96 -31.06 19.82 2.17
CA LEU A 96 -31.35 18.39 2.13
C LEU A 96 -31.97 17.95 0.79
N SER A 97 -32.57 18.86 0.02
CA SER A 97 -33.12 18.55 -1.29
C SER A 97 -32.02 18.22 -2.32
N ARG A 98 -30.79 18.73 -2.11
CA ARG A 98 -29.60 18.38 -2.91
C ARG A 98 -29.04 17.00 -2.59
N LEU A 99 -29.41 16.41 -1.44
CA LEU A 99 -29.02 15.04 -1.08
C LEU A 99 -29.89 13.98 -1.79
N ALA A 100 -31.03 14.38 -2.37
CA ALA A 100 -31.88 13.52 -3.17
C ALA A 100 -31.28 13.29 -4.57
N ALA A 101 -29.99 12.92 -4.64
CA ALA A 101 -29.47 12.29 -5.83
C ALA A 101 -30.06 10.88 -5.91
N PRO A 102 -30.50 10.41 -7.10
CA PRO A 102 -30.91 9.02 -7.26
C PRO A 102 -29.76 8.11 -6.81
N GLU A 103 -30.05 7.15 -5.92
CA GLU A 103 -29.07 6.15 -5.47
C GLU A 103 -28.51 5.50 -6.74
N PRO A 104 -27.18 5.56 -6.98
CA PRO A 104 -26.61 4.94 -8.18
C PRO A 104 -27.06 3.48 -8.19
N ALA A 105 -27.54 3.03 -9.35
CA ALA A 105 -28.10 1.69 -9.49
C ALA A 105 -27.14 0.66 -8.89
N ARG A 106 -27.61 -0.11 -7.92
CA ARG A 106 -26.81 -1.19 -7.32
C ARG A 106 -26.43 -2.15 -8.43
N VAL A 107 -25.14 -2.19 -8.74
CA VAL A 107 -24.61 -3.15 -9.70
C VAL A 107 -24.83 -4.53 -9.10
N SER A 108 -25.77 -5.30 -9.66
CA SER A 108 -26.03 -6.66 -9.22
C SER A 108 -24.87 -7.53 -9.67
N PHE A 109 -23.92 -7.80 -8.77
CA PHE A 109 -22.86 -8.75 -9.04
C PHE A 109 -23.42 -10.17 -8.98
N THR A 110 -23.38 -10.86 -10.12
CA THR A 110 -23.68 -12.27 -10.19
C THR A 110 -22.71 -13.01 -9.27
N ARG A 111 -23.26 -13.72 -8.28
CA ARG A 111 -22.48 -14.61 -7.43
C ARG A 111 -21.84 -15.67 -8.33
N LEU A 112 -20.51 -15.77 -8.28
CA LEU A 112 -19.77 -16.83 -8.96
C LEU A 112 -20.29 -18.20 -8.50
N SER A 113 -20.31 -19.17 -9.40
CA SER A 113 -20.70 -20.55 -9.08
C SER A 113 -19.77 -21.12 -7.99
N GLU A 114 -20.24 -22.15 -7.28
CA GLU A 114 -19.42 -22.79 -6.24
C GLU A 114 -18.11 -23.35 -6.80
N GLU A 115 -18.15 -23.87 -8.02
CA GLU A 115 -16.99 -24.38 -8.73
C GLU A 115 -16.00 -23.26 -9.07
N GLU A 116 -16.46 -22.15 -9.65
CA GLU A 116 -15.62 -20.98 -9.96
C GLU A 116 -14.96 -20.43 -8.69
N GLN A 117 -15.74 -20.33 -7.61
CA GLN A 117 -15.22 -19.92 -6.32
C GLN A 117 -14.15 -20.89 -5.78
N ALA A 118 -14.35 -22.20 -5.93
CA ALA A 118 -13.39 -23.21 -5.51
C ALA A 118 -12.08 -23.10 -6.31
N GLN A 119 -12.15 -22.93 -7.62
CA GLN A 119 -10.97 -22.73 -8.47
C GLN A 119 -10.20 -21.46 -8.10
N ILE A 120 -10.89 -20.35 -7.81
CA ILE A 120 -10.23 -19.11 -7.36
C ILE A 120 -9.55 -19.32 -6.00
N ARG A 121 -10.20 -20.00 -5.05
CA ARG A 121 -9.60 -20.34 -3.75
C ARG A 121 -8.36 -21.20 -3.93
N GLN A 122 -8.42 -22.23 -4.77
CA GLN A 122 -7.28 -23.11 -5.07
C GLN A 122 -6.11 -22.32 -5.69
N ARG A 123 -6.37 -21.45 -6.68
CA ARG A 123 -5.34 -20.59 -7.28
C ARG A 123 -4.68 -19.64 -6.28
N ARG A 124 -5.44 -19.14 -5.29
CA ARG A 124 -4.89 -18.29 -4.22
C ARG A 124 -4.01 -19.11 -3.27
N VAL A 125 -4.48 -20.29 -2.87
CA VAL A 125 -3.75 -21.18 -1.95
C VAL A 125 -2.49 -21.71 -2.60
N SER A 126 -2.50 -22.10 -3.87
CA SER A 126 -1.32 -22.66 -4.54
C SER A 126 -0.13 -21.70 -4.65
N ARG A 127 -0.37 -20.39 -4.49
CA ARG A 127 0.69 -19.36 -4.50
C ARG A 127 1.17 -18.98 -3.12
N ARG A 128 0.65 -19.57 -2.04
CA ARG A 128 0.93 -19.17 -0.65
C ARG A 128 1.17 -20.39 0.23
N GLN A 129 2.09 -20.28 1.18
CA GLN A 129 2.32 -21.37 2.14
C GLN A 129 1.20 -21.49 3.19
N TYR A 130 0.55 -20.37 3.52
CA TYR A 130 -0.55 -20.28 4.48
C TYR A 130 -1.38 -19.03 4.21
N ASP A 131 -2.57 -18.92 4.80
CA ASP A 131 -3.33 -17.68 4.74
C ASP A 131 -2.64 -16.56 5.52
N GLY A 132 -2.09 -15.60 4.79
CA GLY A 132 -1.29 -14.50 5.33
C GLY A 132 0.05 -14.40 4.62
N ALA A 133 0.64 -15.55 4.24
CA ALA A 133 1.94 -15.61 3.59
C ALA A 133 1.92 -14.81 2.29
N PRO A 134 2.93 -13.96 2.00
CA PRO A 134 3.09 -13.32 0.70
C PRO A 134 3.00 -14.34 -0.45
N PRO A 135 2.32 -14.00 -1.56
CA PRO A 135 2.25 -14.88 -2.71
C PRO A 135 3.60 -14.96 -3.43
N VAL A 136 3.93 -16.16 -3.88
CA VAL A 136 5.00 -16.41 -4.85
C VAL A 136 4.58 -15.83 -6.21
N SER A 137 5.49 -15.11 -6.86
CA SER A 137 5.27 -14.57 -8.20
C SER A 137 5.26 -15.72 -9.23
N PRO A 138 4.19 -15.86 -10.03
CA PRO A 138 4.09 -16.91 -11.04
C PRO A 138 4.87 -16.60 -12.33
N HIS A 139 5.57 -15.48 -12.39
CA HIS A 139 6.38 -15.03 -13.51
C HIS A 139 7.76 -14.58 -13.03
N PRO A 140 8.77 -14.56 -13.93
CA PRO A 140 10.07 -14.01 -13.60
C PRO A 140 9.96 -12.56 -13.14
N ILE A 141 10.84 -12.16 -12.23
CA ILE A 141 10.95 -10.78 -11.76
C ILE A 141 12.41 -10.33 -11.88
N ASP A 142 12.60 -9.12 -12.41
CA ASP A 142 13.88 -8.43 -12.32
C ASP A 142 14.03 -7.88 -10.89
N GLN A 143 15.17 -8.15 -10.26
CA GLN A 143 15.47 -7.75 -8.89
C GLN A 143 16.06 -6.32 -8.81
N ALA A 144 16.23 -5.65 -9.96
CA ALA A 144 16.91 -4.36 -10.03
C ALA A 144 16.02 -3.17 -9.59
N THR A 145 14.71 -3.18 -9.89
CA THR A 145 13.83 -2.04 -9.59
C THR A 145 12.42 -2.47 -9.12
N PRO A 146 11.89 -1.91 -8.01
CA PRO A 146 10.52 -2.19 -7.57
C PRO A 146 9.45 -1.46 -8.40
N ALA A 147 9.83 -0.44 -9.18
CA ALA A 147 8.89 0.38 -9.95
C ALA A 147 8.19 -0.40 -11.08
N ALA A 148 8.87 -1.39 -11.67
CA ALA A 148 8.29 -2.25 -12.71
C ALA A 148 7.06 -3.04 -12.21
N CYS A 149 7.07 -3.46 -10.94
CA CYS A 149 5.96 -4.20 -10.34
C CYS A 149 4.66 -3.36 -10.31
N LEU A 150 4.78 -2.05 -10.06
CA LEU A 150 3.65 -1.15 -9.89
C LEU A 150 2.89 -0.88 -11.18
N GLN A 151 3.50 -1.10 -12.35
CA GLN A 151 2.84 -0.93 -13.65
C GLN A 151 1.62 -1.84 -13.77
N CYS A 152 1.69 -3.05 -13.21
CA CYS A 152 0.61 -4.04 -13.27
C CYS A 152 -0.08 -4.25 -11.91
N HIS A 153 0.65 -4.13 -10.79
CA HIS A 153 0.11 -4.40 -9.46
C HIS A 153 -0.39 -3.16 -8.71
N GLY A 154 -0.07 -1.94 -9.16
CA GLY A 154 -0.50 -0.70 -8.48
C GLY A 154 -1.99 -0.37 -8.65
N ARG A 155 -2.59 -0.85 -9.74
CA ARG A 155 -3.99 -0.61 -10.11
C ARG A 155 -4.62 -1.88 -10.69
N PRO A 156 -5.96 -1.99 -10.75
CA PRO A 156 -6.62 -3.06 -11.48
C PRO A 156 -6.12 -3.12 -12.93
N THR A 157 -5.55 -4.25 -13.33
CA THR A 157 -4.92 -4.45 -14.64
C THR A 157 -5.28 -5.83 -15.17
N PHE A 158 -5.39 -5.97 -16.49
CA PHE A 158 -5.58 -7.24 -17.17
C PHE A 158 -4.44 -7.48 -18.16
N ILE A 159 -3.93 -8.71 -18.22
CA ILE A 159 -2.93 -9.14 -19.19
C ILE A 159 -3.49 -10.37 -19.89
N SER A 160 -3.71 -10.29 -21.20
CA SER A 160 -4.29 -11.38 -22.00
C SER A 160 -5.60 -11.93 -21.41
N GLY A 161 -6.47 -11.04 -20.93
CA GLY A 161 -7.75 -11.40 -20.28
C GLY A 161 -7.63 -11.92 -18.85
N ILE A 162 -6.42 -12.05 -18.30
CA ILE A 162 -6.18 -12.49 -16.92
C ILE A 162 -6.12 -11.28 -16.00
N ALA A 163 -6.97 -11.25 -14.97
CA ALA A 163 -6.90 -10.24 -13.93
C ALA A 163 -5.59 -10.36 -13.15
N VAL A 164 -4.80 -9.28 -13.17
CA VAL A 164 -3.57 -9.18 -12.38
C VAL A 164 -3.95 -8.80 -10.94
N PRO A 165 -3.45 -9.52 -9.92
CA PRO A 165 -3.70 -9.15 -8.53
C PRO A 165 -3.20 -7.74 -8.24
N GLN A 166 -4.09 -6.81 -7.91
CA GLN A 166 -3.69 -5.52 -7.37
C GLN A 166 -3.07 -5.71 -5.97
N MET A 167 -2.10 -4.88 -5.59
CA MET A 167 -1.55 -4.88 -4.24
C MET A 167 -2.65 -4.68 -3.20
N SER A 168 -2.65 -5.54 -2.19
CA SER A 168 -3.58 -5.48 -1.07
C SER A 168 -3.09 -4.55 0.05
N HIS A 169 -1.87 -4.04 -0.05
CA HIS A 169 -1.23 -3.17 0.93
C HIS A 169 -0.64 -1.93 0.25
N GLN A 170 -0.27 -0.96 1.07
CA GLN A 170 0.49 0.21 0.62
C GLN A 170 1.84 -0.17 0.01
N MET A 171 2.38 0.67 -0.86
CA MET A 171 3.70 0.41 -1.45
C MET A 171 4.79 0.43 -0.36
N HIS A 172 5.63 -0.60 -0.35
CA HIS A 172 6.83 -0.68 0.48
C HIS A 172 8.09 -0.57 -0.39
N ALA A 173 9.21 -0.20 0.23
CA ALA A 173 10.45 0.11 -0.48
C ALA A 173 10.96 -1.04 -1.36
N ASN A 174 10.63 -2.29 -1.04
CA ASN A 174 11.14 -3.45 -1.75
C ASN A 174 10.13 -4.61 -1.73
N CYS A 175 9.59 -4.95 -2.89
CA CYS A 175 8.61 -6.04 -3.07
C CYS A 175 9.23 -7.43 -2.88
N ILE A 176 10.49 -7.60 -3.30
CA ILE A 176 11.19 -8.90 -3.38
C ILE A 176 11.68 -9.40 -2.01
N GLN A 177 11.58 -8.57 -0.97
CA GLN A 177 11.77 -9.03 0.43
C GLN A 177 10.70 -10.05 0.84
N CYS A 178 9.50 -9.92 0.28
CA CYS A 178 8.35 -10.76 0.61
C CYS A 178 7.91 -11.62 -0.59
N HIS A 179 7.93 -11.07 -1.79
CA HIS A 179 7.46 -11.71 -3.01
C HIS A 179 8.61 -12.35 -3.79
N VAL A 180 8.80 -13.64 -3.59
CA VAL A 180 9.82 -14.42 -4.32
C VAL A 180 9.29 -14.91 -5.67
N SER A 181 10.17 -15.01 -6.67
CA SER A 181 9.82 -15.64 -7.95
C SER A 181 9.72 -17.15 -7.83
N GLY A 182 8.63 -17.73 -8.35
CA GLY A 182 8.46 -19.18 -8.46
C GLY A 182 9.07 -19.77 -9.73
N VAL A 183 9.43 -18.92 -10.69
CA VAL A 183 9.95 -19.32 -12.01
C VAL A 183 11.08 -18.38 -12.46
N GLY A 184 11.90 -18.82 -13.43
CA GLY A 184 13.01 -18.03 -13.96
C GLY A 184 14.31 -18.19 -13.16
N PRO A 185 15.39 -17.50 -13.56
CA PRO A 185 16.69 -17.63 -12.90
C PRO A 185 16.53 -17.22 -11.44
N THR A 186 16.68 -18.20 -10.55
CA THR A 186 16.88 -17.93 -9.13
C THR A 186 18.03 -16.94 -9.03
N SER A 187 17.89 -15.91 -8.20
CA SER A 187 18.98 -14.97 -7.89
C SER A 187 20.34 -15.70 -7.90
N THR A 188 21.36 -15.10 -8.50
CA THR A 188 22.74 -15.64 -8.58
C THR A 188 23.31 -16.11 -7.23
N TRP A 189 22.68 -15.70 -6.12
CA TRP A 189 22.87 -16.16 -4.74
C TRP A 189 22.47 -17.62 -4.44
N ARG A 190 21.74 -18.34 -5.31
CA ARG A 190 21.49 -19.79 -5.14
C ARG A 190 22.59 -20.62 -5.79
N SER A 191 23.81 -20.54 -5.25
CA SER A 191 24.95 -21.32 -5.75
C SER A 191 24.99 -22.75 -5.20
N ARG A 192 24.06 -23.15 -4.33
CA ARG A 192 24.00 -24.51 -3.76
C ARG A 192 22.55 -24.99 -3.65
N PRO A 193 22.20 -26.16 -4.21
CA PRO A 193 20.94 -26.81 -3.88
C PRO A 193 20.95 -27.14 -2.38
N VAL A 194 20.12 -26.45 -1.61
CA VAL A 194 19.85 -26.84 -0.22
C VAL A 194 18.93 -28.04 -0.32
N SER A 195 19.44 -29.21 0.02
CA SER A 195 18.63 -30.41 0.16
C SER A 195 17.67 -30.20 1.34
N LEU A 196 16.37 -30.11 1.06
CA LEU A 196 15.32 -30.10 2.08
C LEU A 196 15.05 -31.53 2.62
N ALA A 197 16.07 -32.40 2.61
CA ALA A 197 15.96 -33.86 2.81
C ALA A 197 15.28 -34.26 4.12
N ASP A 198 15.31 -33.41 5.16
CA ASP A 198 14.69 -33.71 6.45
C ASP A 198 13.16 -33.51 6.46
N GLY A 199 12.58 -33.08 5.33
CA GLY A 199 11.14 -32.90 5.16
C GLY A 199 10.62 -31.65 5.88
N ASN A 200 9.98 -30.74 5.14
CA ASN A 200 9.27 -29.64 5.77
C ASN A 200 7.96 -30.14 6.38
N ARG A 201 7.86 -30.15 7.72
CA ARG A 201 6.65 -30.53 8.48
C ARG A 201 5.71 -29.35 8.80
N PHE A 202 5.93 -28.19 8.19
CA PHE A 202 5.10 -27.01 8.40
C PHE A 202 3.70 -27.21 7.85
N THR A 203 2.69 -27.02 8.71
CA THR A 203 1.28 -26.95 8.31
C THR A 203 0.80 -25.50 8.41
N GLY A 204 0.46 -24.93 7.27
CA GLY A 204 -0.02 -23.55 7.17
C GLY A 204 -1.44 -23.36 7.69
N LYS A 205 -1.74 -22.14 8.17
CA LYS A 205 -3.12 -21.71 8.43
C LYS A 205 -3.95 -21.80 7.14
N PRO A 206 -5.13 -22.47 7.14
CA PRO A 206 -5.97 -22.57 5.95
C PRO A 206 -6.63 -21.23 5.59
N LEU A 207 -7.11 -21.12 4.35
CA LEU A 207 -7.92 -19.98 3.93
C LEU A 207 -9.22 -19.93 4.76
N PRO A 208 -9.56 -18.79 5.36
CA PRO A 208 -10.83 -18.68 6.07
C PRO A 208 -12.02 -18.77 5.12
N GLY A 209 -13.12 -19.31 5.63
CA GLY A 209 -14.40 -19.37 4.94
C GLY A 209 -15.16 -18.04 4.98
N TYR A 210 -16.48 -18.13 4.96
CA TYR A 210 -17.34 -16.97 5.14
C TYR A 210 -17.23 -16.42 6.56
N GLY A 211 -17.24 -15.10 6.69
CA GLY A 211 -17.38 -14.45 7.98
C GLY A 211 -18.78 -14.65 8.56
N GLU A 212 -18.84 -14.89 9.86
CA GLU A 212 -20.09 -14.96 10.61
C GLU A 212 -20.87 -13.65 10.55
N ARG A 213 -22.18 -13.74 10.76
CA ARG A 213 -23.10 -12.60 10.81
C ARG A 213 -23.86 -12.65 12.12
N ALA A 214 -24.11 -11.49 12.70
CA ALA A 214 -24.93 -11.39 13.91
C ALA A 214 -26.40 -11.81 13.65
N TYR A 215 -26.93 -11.52 12.45
CA TYR A 215 -28.28 -11.88 12.01
C TYR A 215 -28.35 -11.91 10.46
N PRO A 216 -29.40 -12.52 9.86
CA PRO A 216 -29.58 -12.51 8.40
C PRO A 216 -29.56 -11.08 7.83
N GLY A 217 -28.69 -10.83 6.86
CA GLY A 217 -28.51 -9.50 6.26
C GLY A 217 -27.49 -8.60 6.97
N ALA A 218 -27.10 -8.87 8.22
CA ALA A 218 -26.02 -8.12 8.89
C ALA A 218 -24.70 -8.26 8.12
N PRO A 219 -23.86 -7.22 8.02
CA PRO A 219 -22.54 -7.34 7.38
C PRO A 219 -21.73 -8.50 7.99
N PRO A 220 -21.08 -9.35 7.18
CA PRO A 220 -20.21 -10.40 7.68
C PRO A 220 -18.96 -9.79 8.33
N VAL A 221 -18.48 -10.43 9.40
CA VAL A 221 -17.18 -10.10 9.97
C VAL A 221 -16.05 -10.43 8.98
N ILE A 222 -14.91 -9.76 9.08
CA ILE A 222 -13.74 -10.06 8.26
C ILE A 222 -13.03 -11.27 8.89
N PRO A 223 -12.95 -12.43 8.21
CA PRO A 223 -12.46 -13.67 8.81
C PRO A 223 -10.94 -13.85 8.65
N HIS A 224 -10.22 -12.79 8.29
CA HIS A 224 -8.78 -12.78 8.07
C HIS A 224 -8.16 -11.49 8.60
N THR A 225 -6.85 -11.51 8.84
CA THR A 225 -6.14 -10.28 9.23
C THR A 225 -6.26 -9.22 8.14
N THR A 226 -6.37 -7.96 8.54
CA THR A 226 -6.36 -6.78 7.65
C THR A 226 -4.95 -6.24 7.43
N TRP A 227 -3.97 -6.66 8.25
CA TRP A 227 -2.57 -6.31 8.05
C TRP A 227 -2.07 -6.85 6.71
N MET A 228 -1.44 -5.98 5.92
CA MET A 228 -1.02 -6.22 4.54
C MET A 228 -2.20 -6.51 3.58
N ARG A 229 -3.42 -6.16 3.98
CA ARG A 229 -4.70 -6.38 3.25
C ARG A 229 -5.66 -5.19 3.41
N GLU A 230 -5.11 -4.00 3.54
CA GLU A 230 -5.85 -2.75 3.76
C GLU A 230 -6.67 -2.35 2.51
N ASN A 231 -6.22 -2.72 1.31
CA ASN A 231 -6.96 -2.50 0.07
C ASN A 231 -7.95 -3.66 -0.18
N CYS A 232 -9.12 -3.61 0.48
CA CYS A 232 -10.14 -4.65 0.38
C CYS A 232 -10.58 -4.92 -1.06
N MET A 233 -10.61 -3.89 -1.90
CA MET A 233 -11.05 -3.97 -3.30
C MET A 233 -10.09 -4.77 -4.19
N SER A 234 -8.81 -4.88 -3.82
CA SER A 234 -7.86 -5.74 -4.55
C SER A 234 -8.26 -7.21 -4.56
N CYS A 235 -9.03 -7.62 -3.55
CA CYS A 235 -9.56 -8.97 -3.41
C CYS A 235 -11.06 -9.01 -3.71
N HIS A 236 -11.84 -8.16 -3.06
CA HIS A 236 -13.30 -8.21 -3.07
C HIS A 236 -13.95 -7.31 -4.12
N GLY A 237 -13.21 -6.44 -4.80
CA GLY A 237 -13.76 -5.56 -5.83
C GLY A 237 -14.13 -6.30 -7.12
N PRO A 238 -14.72 -5.60 -8.11
CA PRO A 238 -15.17 -6.20 -9.37
C PRO A 238 -14.07 -6.99 -10.10
N THR A 239 -12.85 -6.48 -10.06
CA THR A 239 -11.67 -7.03 -10.72
C THR A 239 -10.69 -7.70 -9.77
N GLY A 240 -11.02 -7.78 -8.47
CA GLY A 240 -10.12 -8.33 -7.46
C GLY A 240 -9.82 -9.83 -7.64
N THR A 241 -9.19 -10.46 -6.66
CA THR A 241 -8.79 -11.87 -6.77
C THR A 241 -9.46 -12.83 -5.79
N SER A 242 -10.48 -12.39 -5.05
CA SER A 242 -11.22 -13.23 -4.11
C SER A 242 -12.37 -13.97 -4.80
N ALA A 243 -12.71 -15.14 -4.26
CA ALA A 243 -13.92 -15.85 -4.64
C ALA A 243 -15.20 -15.09 -4.20
N LEU A 244 -15.10 -14.29 -3.14
CA LEU A 244 -16.19 -13.48 -2.63
C LEU A 244 -16.05 -12.05 -3.12
N ARG A 245 -17.07 -11.54 -3.82
CA ARG A 245 -17.13 -10.16 -4.31
C ARG A 245 -18.04 -9.33 -3.45
N THR A 246 -17.66 -8.07 -3.26
CA THR A 246 -18.57 -7.09 -2.67
C THR A 246 -19.76 -6.88 -3.59
N THR A 247 -20.95 -6.80 -3.02
CA THR A 247 -22.16 -6.41 -3.75
C THR A 247 -22.35 -4.90 -3.78
N HIS A 248 -21.44 -4.14 -3.15
CA HIS A 248 -21.52 -2.69 -2.98
C HIS A 248 -20.11 -2.06 -3.16
N PRO A 249 -19.56 -2.10 -4.39
CA PRO A 249 -18.22 -1.57 -4.68
C PRO A 249 -18.11 -0.06 -4.49
N GLU A 250 -19.24 0.66 -4.49
CA GLU A 250 -19.32 2.11 -4.26
C GLU A 250 -19.02 2.50 -2.81
N ARG A 251 -19.07 1.56 -1.86
CA ARG A 251 -18.74 1.82 -0.46
C ARG A 251 -17.23 1.85 -0.26
N ALA A 252 -16.69 3.06 -0.09
CA ALA A 252 -15.26 3.29 0.07
C ALA A 252 -14.68 2.79 1.41
N ASN A 253 -15.46 2.80 2.50
CA ASN A 253 -14.99 2.40 3.82
C ASN A 253 -15.61 1.09 4.30
N CYS A 254 -14.97 -0.03 3.95
CA CYS A 254 -15.46 -1.36 4.31
C CYS A 254 -15.53 -1.59 5.83
N LEU A 255 -14.58 -1.02 6.58
CA LEU A 255 -14.45 -1.20 8.04
C LEU A 255 -15.55 -0.48 8.84
N GLN A 256 -16.30 0.43 8.20
CA GLN A 256 -17.47 1.04 8.83
C GLN A 256 -18.56 0.01 9.15
N CYS A 257 -18.67 -1.04 8.33
CA CYS A 257 -19.71 -2.06 8.47
C CYS A 257 -19.13 -3.45 8.77
N HIS A 258 -17.96 -3.77 8.23
CA HIS A 258 -17.32 -5.08 8.39
C HIS A 258 -16.29 -5.03 9.51
N ALA A 259 -16.68 -5.47 10.70
CA ALA A 259 -15.76 -5.61 11.82
C ALA A 259 -14.81 -6.79 11.63
N THR A 260 -13.56 -6.67 12.08
CA THR A 260 -12.59 -7.78 12.09
C THR A 260 -12.94 -8.79 13.17
N GLN A 261 -12.89 -10.09 12.84
CA GLN A 261 -13.01 -11.11 13.89
C GLN A 261 -11.82 -11.00 14.86
N ALA A 262 -12.09 -11.16 16.17
CA ALA A 262 -11.08 -10.96 17.21
C ALA A 262 -9.85 -11.86 17.03
N THR A 263 -10.05 -13.11 16.63
CA THR A 263 -8.98 -14.09 16.40
C THR A 263 -8.10 -13.76 15.19
N ALA A 264 -8.63 -13.07 14.18
CA ALA A 264 -7.85 -12.61 13.02
C ALA A 264 -7.00 -11.39 13.35
N ASP A 265 -7.50 -10.53 14.22
CA ASP A 265 -6.86 -9.29 14.62
C ASP A 265 -5.98 -9.45 15.86
N GLN A 266 -5.71 -10.71 16.26
CA GLN A 266 -4.92 -11.08 17.44
C GLN A 266 -5.35 -10.34 18.71
N ARG A 267 -6.64 -9.98 18.82
CA ARG A 267 -7.18 -9.38 20.03
C ARG A 267 -7.38 -10.46 21.08
N PRO A 268 -7.03 -10.21 22.35
CA PRO A 268 -7.31 -11.16 23.41
C PRO A 268 -8.81 -11.43 23.45
N SER A 269 -9.16 -12.70 23.41
CA SER A 269 -10.53 -13.17 23.56
C SER A 269 -10.96 -13.06 25.03
N LEU A 270 -12.27 -13.06 25.30
CA LEU A 270 -12.78 -13.14 26.68
C LEU A 270 -12.23 -14.37 27.43
N ALA A 271 -11.94 -15.47 26.72
CA ALA A 271 -11.29 -16.65 27.30
C ALA A 271 -9.83 -16.38 27.74
N ASP A 272 -9.11 -15.50 27.03
CA ASP A 272 -7.75 -15.07 27.41
C ASP A 272 -7.74 -14.20 28.68
N PHE A 273 -8.86 -13.51 28.96
CA PHE A 273 -9.02 -12.75 30.20
C PHE A 273 -9.41 -13.64 31.39
N SER A 274 -10.25 -14.65 31.18
CA SER A 274 -10.65 -15.57 32.26
C SER A 274 -9.50 -16.41 32.83
N ASN A 275 -8.43 -16.64 32.06
CA ASN A 275 -7.27 -17.42 32.49
C ASN A 275 -6.11 -16.60 33.10
N ARG A 276 -6.23 -15.27 33.17
CA ARG A 276 -5.23 -14.42 33.85
C ARG A 276 -5.68 -14.17 35.28
N VAL A 277 -5.23 -15.01 36.21
CA VAL A 277 -5.19 -14.62 37.63
C VAL A 277 -4.22 -13.44 37.74
N PRO A 278 -4.65 -12.25 38.16
CA PRO A 278 -3.72 -11.13 38.35
C PRO A 278 -2.69 -11.51 39.42
N PRO A 279 -1.41 -11.14 39.24
CA PRO A 279 -0.41 -11.37 40.28
C PRO A 279 -0.85 -10.69 41.57
N PRO A 280 -0.60 -11.29 42.75
CA PRO A 280 -0.93 -10.66 44.02
C PRO A 280 -0.23 -9.31 44.11
N LEU A 281 -0.96 -8.29 44.57
CA LEU A 281 -0.40 -6.95 44.78
C LEU A 281 0.78 -7.03 45.76
N PRO A 282 1.87 -6.28 45.51
CA PRO A 282 2.97 -6.20 46.46
C PRO A 282 2.44 -5.65 47.79
N ARG A 283 2.79 -6.32 48.89
CA ARG A 283 2.53 -5.85 50.25
C ARG A 283 3.47 -4.73 50.64
#